data_AF-A0AA46YUV2-F1
#
_entry.id   AF-A0AA46YUV2-F1
#
_cell.length_a   1.000
_cell.length_b   1.000
_cell.length_c   1.000
_cell.angle_alpha   90.00
_cell.angle_beta   90.00
_cell.angle_gamma   90.00
#
_symmetry.space_group_name_H-M   'P 1'
#
loop_
_entity.id
_entity.type
_entity.pdbx_description
1 polymer ?
#
loop_
_entity_poly.entity_id
_entity_poly.type
_entity_poly.pdbx_seq_one_letter_code
_entity_poly.pdbx_strand_id
1 'polypeptide(L)' 'MTKTKLQIMREKKGLTAEQLAEKIIKSNDFTGIAFKVIVRDLKNFEIGRYPIKFRENAAFIAKDLGCSVAELVEDK' A
#
# COMPACT_ATOMS: atom_id res chain seq x y z
N MET A 1 -12.95 -2.10 -14.44
CA MET A 1 -12.41 -1.47 -13.21
C MET A 1 -11.12 -0.76 -13.57
N THR A 2 -10.97 0.49 -13.14
CA THR A 2 -9.73 1.25 -13.31
C THR A 2 -8.76 0.84 -12.20
N LYS A 3 -7.51 0.55 -12.53
CA LYS A 3 -6.46 0.29 -11.54
C LYS A 3 -6.15 1.59 -10.80
N THR A 4 -6.04 1.55 -9.47
CA THR A 4 -5.61 2.72 -8.68
C THR A 4 -4.10 2.98 -8.84
N LYS A 5 -3.65 4.18 -8.45
CA LYS A 5 -2.21 4.52 -8.43
C LYS A 5 -1.38 3.50 -7.65
N LEU A 6 -1.87 3.04 -6.48
CA LEU A 6 -1.22 2.00 -5.68
C LEU A 6 -1.01 0.72 -6.48
N GLN A 7 -2.05 0.22 -7.14
CA GLN A 7 -1.97 -1.02 -7.92
C GLN A 7 -0.93 -0.89 -9.04
N ILE A 8 -0.96 0.24 -9.77
CA ILE A 8 -0.03 0.50 -10.88
C ILE A 8 1.41 0.56 -10.38
N MET A 9 1.67 1.27 -9.29
CA MET A 9 3.03 1.42 -8.73
C MET A 9 3.58 0.11 -8.19
N ARG A 10 2.75 -0.69 -7.51
CA ARG A 10 3.12 -2.03 -7.06
C ARG A 10 3.50 -2.95 -8.23
N GLU A 11 2.67 -2.98 -9.28
CA GLU A 11 2.91 -3.79 -10.47
C GLU A 11 4.18 -3.34 -11.22
N LYS A 12 4.44 -2.03 -11.31
CA LYS A 12 5.70 -1.50 -11.87
C LYS A 12 6.95 -1.97 -11.12
N LYS A 13 6.82 -2.28 -9.82
CA LYS A 13 7.90 -2.85 -9.00
C LYS A 13 7.95 -4.38 -9.06
N GLY A 14 7.07 -5.03 -9.82
CA GLY A 14 7.01 -6.49 -9.93
C GLY A 14 6.60 -7.19 -8.64
N LEU A 15 5.90 -6.50 -7.74
CA LEU A 15 5.50 -7.04 -6.43
C LEU A 15 4.06 -7.56 -6.44
N THR A 16 3.79 -8.62 -5.69
CA THR A 16 2.42 -8.97 -5.28
C THR A 16 1.99 -8.14 -4.06
N ALA A 17 0.69 -8.11 -3.76
CA ALA A 17 0.19 -7.41 -2.56
C ALA A 17 0.77 -8.04 -1.28
N GLU A 18 0.94 -9.36 -1.28
CA GLU A 18 1.56 -10.15 -0.21
C GLU A 18 3.04 -9.76 0.00
N GLN A 19 3.81 -9.62 -1.08
CA GLN A 19 5.22 -9.20 -1.00
C GLN A 19 5.36 -7.75 -0.52
N LEU A 20 4.46 -6.87 -0.96
CA LEU A 20 4.43 -5.49 -0.47
C LEU A 20 4.08 -5.45 1.03
N ALA A 21 3.10 -6.23 1.48
CA ALA A 21 2.74 -6.33 2.89
C ALA A 21 3.91 -6.84 3.74
N GLU A 22 4.65 -7.85 3.26
CA GLU A 22 5.82 -8.37 3.97
C GLU A 22 6.91 -7.30 4.12
N LYS A 23 7.17 -6.52 3.06
CA LYS A 23 8.10 -5.38 3.13
C LYS A 23 7.67 -4.35 4.17
N ILE A 24 6.40 -3.94 4.17
CA ILE A 24 5.84 -2.96 5.11
C ILE A 24 5.99 -3.43 6.56
N ILE A 25 5.71 -4.71 6.83
CA ILE A 25 5.86 -5.25 8.19
C ILE A 25 7.32 -5.21 8.63
N LYS A 26 8.25 -5.66 7.77
CA LYS A 26 9.68 -5.72 8.10
C LYS A 26 10.30 -4.34 8.25
N SER A 27 9.95 -3.39 7.38
CA SER A 27 10.59 -2.06 7.33
C SER A 27 10.08 -1.10 8.40
N ASN A 28 8.95 -1.41 9.04
CA ASN A 28 8.31 -0.58 10.06
C ASN A 28 8.10 -1.31 11.41
N ASP A 29 8.65 -2.51 11.56
CA ASP A 29 8.59 -3.34 12.79
C ASP A 29 7.17 -3.58 13.31
N PHE A 30 6.23 -3.89 12.41
CA PHE A 30 4.84 -4.14 12.77
C PHE A 30 4.66 -5.55 13.35
N THR A 31 4.94 -5.69 14.64
CA THR A 31 4.80 -6.96 15.38
C THR A 31 3.38 -7.22 15.89
N GLY A 32 2.57 -6.17 16.06
CA GLY A 32 1.20 -6.27 16.58
C GLY A 32 0.10 -6.41 15.53
N ILE A 33 0.42 -6.29 14.23
CA ILE A 33 -0.57 -6.30 13.15
C ILE A 33 -0.47 -7.61 12.37
N ALA A 34 -1.57 -8.35 12.29
CA ALA A 34 -1.60 -9.59 11.53
C ALA A 34 -1.38 -9.33 10.03
N PHE A 35 -0.49 -10.12 9.40
CA PHE A 35 -0.17 -10.03 7.97
C PHE A 35 -1.42 -9.98 7.05
N LYS A 36 -2.43 -10.82 7.34
CA LYS A 36 -3.68 -10.87 6.58
C LYS A 36 -4.45 -9.54 6.59
N VAL A 37 -4.31 -8.74 7.64
CA VAL A 37 -4.95 -7.42 7.75
C VAL A 37 -4.33 -6.46 6.75
N ILE A 38 -2.99 -6.37 6.72
CA ILE A 38 -2.27 -5.48 5.81
C ILE A 38 -2.52 -5.87 4.34
N VAL A 39 -2.48 -7.17 4.02
CA VAL A 39 -2.79 -7.65 2.66
C VAL A 39 -4.22 -7.28 2.25
N ARG A 40 -5.19 -7.45 3.16
CA ARG A 40 -6.58 -7.08 2.90
C ARG A 40 -6.72 -5.58 2.64
N ASP A 41 -6.04 -4.76 3.43
CA ASP A 41 -6.06 -3.32 3.28
C ASP A 41 -5.45 -2.87 1.95
N LEU A 42 -4.28 -3.41 1.58
CA LEU A 42 -3.66 -3.17 0.27
C LEU A 42 -4.63 -3.50 -0.87
N LYS A 43 -5.26 -4.69 -0.85
CA LYS A 43 -6.22 -5.10 -1.90
C LYS A 43 -7.44 -4.17 -1.95
N ASN A 44 -7.95 -3.75 -0.80
CA ASN A 44 -9.07 -2.81 -0.75
C ASN A 44 -8.71 -1.41 -1.26
N PHE A 45 -7.50 -0.92 -0.97
CA PHE A 45 -6.97 0.31 -1.54
C PHE A 45 -6.80 0.17 -3.05
N GLU A 46 -6.29 -0.97 -3.53
CA GLU A 46 -6.03 -1.21 -4.95
C GLU A 46 -7.28 -1.18 -5.82
N ILE A 47 -8.42 -1.62 -5.27
CA ILE A 47 -9.73 -1.57 -5.94
C ILE A 47 -10.52 -0.28 -5.62
N GLY A 48 -9.94 0.67 -4.87
CA GLY A 48 -10.58 1.93 -4.53
C GLY A 48 -11.78 1.79 -3.58
N ARG A 49 -11.91 0.67 -2.85
CA ARG A 49 -13.04 0.42 -1.93
C ARG A 49 -13.11 1.46 -0.82
N TYR A 50 -11.97 1.93 -0.35
CA TYR A 50 -11.84 3.09 0.51
C TYR A 50 -10.51 3.80 0.21
N PRO A 51 -10.44 5.13 0.36
CA PRO A 51 -9.20 5.86 0.17
C PRO A 51 -8.18 5.48 1.24
N ILE A 52 -6.89 5.71 0.95
CA ILE A 52 -5.83 5.64 1.95
C ILE A 52 -6.01 6.83 2.89
N LYS A 53 -6.84 6.66 3.93
CA LYS A 53 -7.30 7.75 4.82
C LYS A 53 -6.20 8.29 5.74
N PHE A 54 -5.23 7.44 6.10
CA PHE A 54 -4.20 7.80 7.07
C PHE A 54 -2.91 8.14 6.33
N ARG A 55 -2.40 9.37 6.54
CA ARG A 55 -1.09 9.81 6.04
C ARG A 55 0.01 8.84 6.44
N GLU A 56 -0.09 8.24 7.62
CA GLU A 56 0.87 7.26 8.12
C GLU A 56 0.88 5.99 7.25
N ASN A 57 -0.30 5.42 6.95
CA ASN A 57 -0.41 4.27 6.04
C ASN A 57 0.13 4.60 4.65
N ALA A 58 -0.20 5.78 4.12
CA ALA A 58 0.34 6.23 2.84
C ALA A 58 1.86 6.39 2.88
N ALA A 59 2.42 6.89 3.99
CA ALA A 59 3.85 7.08 4.17
C ALA A 59 4.62 5.76 4.22
N PHE A 60 4.11 4.76 4.94
CA PHE A 60 4.72 3.42 4.98
C PHE A 60 4.73 2.78 3.58
N ILE A 61 3.58 2.79 2.91
CA ILE A 61 3.45 2.23 1.56
C ILE A 61 4.35 2.98 0.56
N ALA A 62 4.40 4.31 0.63
CA ALA A 62 5.22 5.15 -0.24
C ALA A 62 6.72 4.89 -0.04
N LYS A 63 7.16 4.78 1.21
CA LYS A 63 8.53 4.41 1.57
C LYS A 63 8.93 3.07 0.95
N ASP A 64 8.10 2.04 1.09
CA ASP A 64 8.42 0.69 0.60
C ASP A 64 8.27 0.52 -0.92
N LEU A 65 7.46 1.37 -1.56
CA LEU A 65 7.40 1.49 -3.01
C LEU A 65 8.46 2.45 -3.58
N GLY A 66 9.15 3.22 -2.73
CA GLY A 66 10.14 4.21 -3.16
C GLY A 66 9.51 5.34 -4.00
N CYS A 67 8.33 5.81 -3.60
CA CYS A 67 7.65 6.95 -4.20
C CYS A 67 7.22 7.96 -3.12
N SER A 68 6.67 9.09 -3.53
CA SER A 68 6.10 10.08 -2.62
C SER A 68 4.67 9.73 -2.22
N VAL A 69 4.23 10.23 -1.06
CA VAL A 69 2.82 10.10 -0.63
C VAL A 69 1.87 10.76 -1.64
N ALA A 70 2.26 11.88 -2.25
CA ALA A 70 1.45 12.57 -3.26
C ALA A 70 1.25 11.75 -4.54
N GLU A 71 2.23 10.93 -4.92
CA GLU A 71 2.09 9.99 -6.04
C GLU A 71 1.16 8.82 -5.71
N LEU A 72 0.95 8.51 -4.44
CA LEU A 72 0.13 7.39 -3.97
C LEU A 72 -1.30 7.77 -3.65
N VAL A 73 -1.49 8.96 -3.10
CA VAL A 73 -2.81 9.51 -2.79
C VAL A 73 -3.42 10.03 -4.09
N GLU A 74 -4.66 9.65 -4.34
CA GLU A 74 -5.48 10.27 -5.37
C GLU A 74 -6.10 11.52 -4.75
N ASP A 75 -5.82 12.70 -5.34
CA ASP A 75 -6.50 13.93 -4.97
C ASP A 75 -8.00 13.70 -5.20
N LYS A 76 -8.77 13.80 -4.11
CA LYS A 76 -10.23 13.79 -4.17
C LYS A 76 -10.75 15.20 -4.26
#